data_AF-A0A9P6NWM8-F1
#
_entry.id   AF-A0A9P6NWM8-F1
#
_cell.length_a   1.000
_cell.length_b   1.000
_cell.length_c   1.000
_cell.angle_alpha   90.00
_cell.angle_beta   90.00
_cell.angle_gamma   90.00
#
_symmetry.space_group_name_H-M   'P 1'
#
loop_
_entity.id
_entity.type
_entity.pdbx_description
1 polymer ?
#
loop_
_entity_poly.entity_id
_entity_poly.type
_entity_poly.pdbx_seq_one_letter_code
_entity_poly.pdbx_strand_id
1 'polypeptide(L)'
;MASENKKALVFSILEFLKKSCDDGTITQDDQEGIEVAMQCIGEAYGVDPADQVQQEAYSTKPANLLSIFEVYLKTKSKSKAQSSAAPPVPQREYLIFSEIVIIKTMTEFSKTSEISEEDKAKAEELKAAGNRKVSERNYPEAIKLYTEAIALNGSQAVYYANRAAAFSQQGDHPKAVDDAKKAIEIDPKYSKAYSRMGHALFCQNLFQDAVDAYEKGLELDPENPTIKSSLATARSKLNSSSVDRAIPQENAGGAGGMPDISAMLNNPALMSMAQQMMQSGALDNLMNNPNMARMAQQMMGGGGGAGGLAEMMRNPEMMDMARQFMGGNNANPNNDGN
;
A
#
# COMPACT_ATOMS: atom_id res chain seq x y z
N MET A 1 -37.74 -18.75 2.09
CA MET A 1 -37.13 -19.86 2.85
C MET A 1 -35.62 -19.82 2.61
N ALA A 2 -34.81 -20.21 3.59
CA ALA A 2 -33.37 -20.37 3.39
C ALA A 2 -33.08 -21.43 2.32
N SER A 3 -32.03 -21.24 1.52
CA SER A 3 -31.59 -22.26 0.55
C SER A 3 -31.05 -23.50 1.27
N GLU A 4 -31.08 -24.65 0.60
CA GLU A 4 -30.63 -25.93 1.17
C GLU A 4 -29.16 -25.85 1.66
N ASN A 5 -28.29 -25.17 0.91
CA ASN A 5 -26.90 -24.94 1.34
C ASN A 5 -26.80 -24.09 2.62
N LYS A 6 -27.70 -23.12 2.80
CA LYS A 6 -27.74 -22.30 4.04
C LYS A 6 -28.23 -23.14 5.21
N LYS A 7 -29.24 -24.00 5.00
CA LYS A 7 -29.71 -24.93 6.03
C LYS A 7 -28.63 -25.94 6.43
N ALA A 8 -27.87 -26.47 5.47
CA ALA A 8 -26.76 -27.38 5.74
C ALA A 8 -25.61 -26.72 6.54
N LEU A 9 -25.30 -25.45 6.23
CA LEU A 9 -24.34 -24.68 7.02
C LEU A 9 -24.86 -24.44 8.45
N VAL A 10 -26.12 -24.03 8.59
CA VAL A 10 -26.74 -23.81 9.91
C VAL A 10 -26.76 -25.10 10.71
N PHE A 11 -27.12 -26.23 10.10
CA PHE A 11 -27.06 -27.55 10.72
C PHE A 11 -25.65 -27.85 11.25
N SER A 12 -24.61 -27.59 10.45
CA SER A 12 -23.21 -27.80 10.86
C SER A 12 -22.76 -26.88 12.00
N ILE A 13 -23.29 -25.64 12.07
CA ILE A 13 -23.07 -24.71 13.18
C ILE A 13 -23.73 -25.24 14.46
N LEU A 14 -24.98 -25.71 14.34
CA LEU A 14 -25.71 -26.26 15.48
C LEU A 14 -25.07 -27.55 16.01
N GLU A 15 -24.58 -28.45 15.15
CA GLU A 15 -23.80 -29.61 15.56
C GLU A 15 -22.50 -29.21 16.29
N PHE A 16 -21.80 -28.17 15.81
CA PHE A 16 -20.59 -27.66 16.46
C PHE A 16 -20.88 -27.08 17.85
N LEU A 17 -21.91 -26.23 17.97
CA LEU A 17 -22.31 -25.63 19.25
C LEU A 17 -22.75 -26.71 20.24
N LYS A 18 -23.58 -27.66 19.80
CA LYS A 18 -23.99 -28.81 20.61
C LYS A 18 -22.79 -29.58 21.15
N LYS A 19 -21.85 -29.92 20.27
CA LYS A 19 -20.63 -30.62 20.67
C LYS A 19 -19.81 -29.82 21.67
N SER A 20 -19.75 -28.49 21.50
CA SER A 20 -19.01 -27.59 22.40
C SER A 20 -19.63 -27.52 23.80
N CYS A 21 -20.96 -27.70 23.91
CA CYS A 21 -21.64 -27.90 25.19
C CYS A 21 -21.33 -29.29 25.78
N ASP A 22 -21.30 -30.34 24.93
CA ASP A 22 -21.08 -31.73 25.37
C ASP A 22 -19.62 -32.01 25.79
N ASP A 23 -18.63 -31.39 25.15
CA ASP A 23 -17.19 -31.67 25.35
C ASP A 23 -16.50 -30.72 26.34
N GLY A 24 -17.25 -29.78 26.93
CA GLY A 24 -16.76 -28.86 27.97
C GLY A 24 -15.84 -27.75 27.43
N THR A 25 -15.87 -27.48 26.11
CA THR A 25 -15.18 -26.33 25.52
C THR A 25 -15.75 -24.99 26.01
N ILE A 26 -17.02 -24.99 26.43
CA ILE A 26 -17.76 -23.83 26.92
C ILE A 26 -17.97 -23.95 28.44
N THR A 27 -17.99 -22.80 29.14
CA THR A 27 -18.24 -22.78 30.59
C THR A 27 -19.68 -23.15 30.92
N GLN A 28 -19.95 -23.69 32.12
CA GLN A 28 -21.31 -24.04 32.54
C GLN A 28 -22.23 -22.81 32.58
N ASP A 29 -21.71 -21.65 32.97
CA ASP A 29 -22.46 -20.39 33.03
C ASP A 29 -22.92 -19.93 31.64
N ASP A 30 -22.15 -20.25 30.58
CA ASP A 30 -22.47 -19.89 29.20
C ASP A 30 -23.33 -20.94 28.47
N GLN A 31 -23.41 -22.17 28.99
CA GLN A 31 -24.08 -23.28 28.32
C GLN A 31 -25.58 -23.00 28.07
N GLU A 32 -26.29 -22.47 29.07
CA GLU A 32 -27.71 -22.12 28.94
C GLU A 32 -27.93 -21.07 27.83
N GLY A 33 -27.03 -20.09 27.74
CA GLY A 33 -27.08 -19.05 26.71
C GLY A 33 -26.84 -19.61 25.29
N ILE A 34 -25.94 -20.59 25.17
CA ILE A 34 -25.66 -21.24 23.89
C ILE A 34 -26.81 -22.14 23.46
N GLU A 35 -27.46 -22.86 24.38
CA GLU A 35 -28.63 -23.69 24.08
C GLU A 35 -29.81 -22.83 23.58
N VAL A 36 -30.06 -21.67 24.21
CA VAL A 36 -31.05 -20.70 23.73
C VAL A 36 -30.70 -20.18 22.34
N ALA A 37 -29.42 -19.84 22.10
CA ALA A 37 -28.97 -19.36 20.79
C ALA A 37 -29.16 -20.44 19.70
N MET A 38 -28.86 -21.70 20.01
CA MET A 38 -29.08 -22.83 19.10
C MET A 38 -30.54 -22.96 18.71
N GLN A 39 -31.47 -22.84 19.67
CA GLN A 39 -32.90 -22.88 19.40
C GLN A 39 -33.33 -21.71 18.50
N CYS A 40 -32.92 -20.48 18.81
CA CYS A 40 -33.25 -19.32 17.98
C CYS A 40 -32.72 -19.45 16.54
N ILE A 41 -31.49 -19.96 16.37
CA ILE A 41 -30.89 -20.20 15.06
C ILE A 41 -31.64 -21.29 14.31
N GLY A 42 -31.98 -22.41 14.97
CA GLY A 42 -32.74 -23.50 14.37
C GLY A 42 -34.11 -23.03 13.88
N GLU A 43 -34.86 -22.32 14.71
CA GLU A 43 -36.18 -21.76 14.36
C GLU A 43 -36.11 -20.78 13.20
N ALA A 44 -35.13 -19.87 13.20
CA ALA A 44 -34.97 -18.86 12.15
C ALA A 44 -34.73 -19.46 10.76
N TYR A 45 -34.11 -20.64 10.69
CA TYR A 45 -33.76 -21.31 9.43
C TYR A 45 -34.59 -22.55 9.14
N GLY A 46 -35.47 -22.95 10.05
CA GLY A 46 -36.23 -24.19 9.96
C GLY A 46 -35.32 -25.43 9.97
N VAL A 47 -34.28 -25.39 10.81
CA VAL A 47 -33.29 -26.46 10.95
C VAL A 47 -33.37 -27.05 12.35
N ASP A 48 -33.60 -28.35 12.43
CA ASP A 48 -33.60 -29.09 13.69
C ASP A 48 -32.53 -30.20 13.65
N PRO A 49 -31.43 -30.07 14.41
CA PRO A 49 -30.40 -31.09 14.51
C PRO A 49 -30.89 -32.42 15.10
N ALA A 50 -32.04 -32.46 15.79
CA ALA A 50 -32.64 -33.69 16.33
C ALA A 50 -33.51 -34.42 15.29
N ASP A 51 -33.90 -33.77 14.20
CA ASP A 51 -34.70 -34.36 13.14
C ASP A 51 -33.84 -35.29 12.27
N GLN A 52 -34.20 -36.57 12.24
CA GLN A 52 -33.45 -37.61 11.54
C GLN A 52 -33.42 -37.41 10.01
N VAL A 53 -34.49 -36.85 9.43
CA VAL A 53 -34.56 -36.55 7.99
C VAL A 53 -33.58 -35.43 7.65
N GLN A 54 -33.48 -34.43 8.51
CA GLN A 54 -32.56 -33.31 8.33
C GLN A 54 -31.12 -33.71 8.62
N GLN A 55 -30.88 -34.62 9.56
CA GLN A 55 -29.56 -35.21 9.78
C GLN A 55 -29.06 -35.91 8.52
N GLU A 56 -29.90 -36.72 7.86
CA GLU A 56 -29.54 -37.38 6.60
C GLU A 56 -29.34 -36.38 5.44
N ALA A 57 -30.14 -35.31 5.40
CA ALA A 57 -30.08 -34.31 4.33
C ALA A 57 -28.91 -33.32 4.45
N TYR A 58 -28.52 -32.96 5.68
CA TYR A 58 -27.63 -31.82 5.95
C TYR A 58 -26.31 -32.18 6.64
N SER A 59 -26.18 -33.39 7.20
CA SER A 59 -24.93 -33.78 7.86
C SER A 59 -23.77 -33.87 6.87
N THR A 60 -22.60 -33.41 7.31
CA THR A 60 -21.36 -33.41 6.52
C THR A 60 -20.38 -34.50 6.92
N LYS A 61 -20.83 -35.50 7.71
CA LYS A 61 -20.01 -36.61 8.20
C LYS A 61 -19.38 -37.40 7.04
N PRO A 62 -18.09 -37.79 7.16
CA PRO A 62 -17.26 -37.77 8.36
C PRO A 62 -16.60 -36.41 8.67
N ALA A 63 -16.71 -35.41 7.79
CA ALA A 63 -16.22 -34.07 8.05
C ALA A 63 -17.13 -33.33 9.06
N ASN A 64 -16.57 -32.35 9.74
CA ASN A 64 -17.31 -31.43 10.59
C ASN A 64 -16.82 -29.99 10.37
N LEU A 65 -17.62 -29.01 10.79
CA LEU A 65 -17.34 -27.59 10.56
C LEU A 65 -15.93 -27.18 11.00
N LEU A 66 -15.48 -27.65 12.16
CA LEU A 66 -14.16 -27.36 12.71
C LEU A 66 -13.05 -27.91 11.80
N SER A 67 -13.15 -29.18 11.37
CA SER A 67 -12.16 -29.80 10.48
C SER A 67 -12.08 -29.11 9.11
N ILE A 68 -13.23 -28.67 8.57
CA ILE A 68 -13.28 -27.92 7.31
C ILE A 68 -12.62 -26.56 7.50
N PHE A 69 -12.91 -25.87 8.60
CA PHE A 69 -12.34 -24.58 8.91
C PHE A 69 -10.82 -24.67 9.15
N GLU A 70 -10.34 -25.71 9.81
CA GLU A 70 -8.91 -25.96 9.97
C GLU A 70 -8.19 -26.16 8.62
N VAL A 71 -8.80 -26.91 7.70
CA VAL A 71 -8.24 -27.09 6.34
C VAL A 71 -8.19 -25.75 5.61
N TYR A 72 -9.22 -24.92 5.74
CA TYR A 72 -9.22 -23.55 5.22
C TYR A 72 -8.07 -22.72 5.83
N LEU A 73 -7.90 -22.73 7.15
CA LEU A 73 -6.83 -21.99 7.82
C LEU A 73 -5.43 -22.49 7.42
N LYS A 74 -5.23 -23.81 7.32
CA LYS A 74 -3.98 -24.44 6.87
C LYS A 74 -3.67 -24.09 5.42
N THR A 75 -4.68 -24.02 4.56
CA THR A 75 -4.52 -23.61 3.17
C THR A 75 -4.18 -22.12 3.09
N LYS A 76 -4.90 -21.27 3.84
CA LYS A 76 -4.64 -19.83 3.92
C LYS A 76 -3.25 -19.50 4.43
N SER A 77 -2.74 -20.25 5.42
CA SER A 77 -1.38 -20.07 5.94
C SER A 77 -0.31 -20.55 4.95
N LYS A 78 -0.54 -21.66 4.23
CA LYS A 78 0.35 -22.12 3.14
C LYS A 78 0.41 -21.14 1.98
N SER A 79 -0.72 -20.56 1.57
CA SER A 79 -0.78 -19.51 0.55
C SER A 79 -0.02 -18.25 0.97
N LYS A 80 0.10 -17.97 2.27
CA LYS A 80 0.88 -16.86 2.83
C LYS A 80 2.36 -17.19 3.00
N ALA A 81 2.73 -18.46 3.13
CA ALA A 81 4.12 -18.92 3.28
C ALA A 81 4.84 -19.19 1.94
N GLN A 82 4.09 -19.39 0.83
CA GLN A 82 4.65 -19.60 -0.50
C GLN A 82 5.10 -18.31 -1.22
N SER A 83 5.01 -17.13 -0.58
CA SER A 83 5.52 -15.87 -1.14
C SER A 83 6.92 -15.46 -0.63
N SER A 84 7.61 -16.28 0.17
CA SER A 84 8.93 -15.91 0.72
C SER A 84 10.05 -16.96 0.69
N ALA A 85 9.97 -18.01 -0.15
CA ALA A 85 11.15 -18.84 -0.44
C ALA A 85 11.03 -19.61 -1.77
N ALA A 86 11.89 -19.28 -2.74
CA ALA A 86 12.42 -20.25 -3.71
C ALA A 86 13.76 -20.77 -3.13
N PRO A 87 14.21 -22.04 -3.35
CA PRO A 87 14.45 -22.65 -4.67
C PRO A 87 14.24 -24.21 -4.69
N PRO A 88 14.95 -24.98 -5.54
CA PRO A 88 14.56 -25.47 -6.87
C PRO A 88 14.01 -26.92 -6.89
N VAL A 89 13.35 -27.28 -7.99
CA VAL A 89 12.82 -28.63 -8.27
C VAL A 89 13.95 -29.63 -8.56
N PRO A 90 13.84 -30.90 -8.11
CA PRO A 90 13.80 -31.98 -9.10
C PRO A 90 12.71 -33.05 -8.82
N GLN A 91 11.96 -33.33 -9.89
CA GLN A 91 11.29 -34.56 -10.33
C GLN A 91 11.08 -35.72 -9.31
N ARG A 92 9.81 -36.03 -9.03
CA ARG A 92 9.32 -37.41 -9.06
C ARG A 92 7.81 -37.46 -9.29
N GLU A 93 7.44 -38.22 -10.32
CA GLU A 93 6.10 -38.70 -10.62
C GLU A 93 5.46 -39.27 -9.35
N TYR A 94 4.23 -38.85 -9.00
CA TYR A 94 3.14 -39.69 -8.48
C TYR A 94 1.89 -38.81 -8.19
N LEU A 95 0.73 -39.28 -8.67
CA LEU A 95 -0.65 -38.85 -8.32
C LEU A 95 -1.29 -37.67 -9.07
N ILE A 96 -1.29 -37.76 -10.40
CA ILE A 96 -2.28 -37.11 -11.29
C ILE A 96 -3.69 -37.69 -11.12
N PHE A 97 -4.32 -37.57 -9.95
CA PHE A 97 -5.78 -37.82 -9.82
C PHE A 97 -6.47 -36.98 -8.74
N SER A 98 -5.73 -36.26 -7.88
CA SER A 98 -6.31 -35.42 -6.82
C SER A 98 -6.32 -33.91 -7.15
N GLU A 99 -5.34 -33.41 -7.93
CA GLU A 99 -5.27 -31.98 -8.27
C GLU A 99 -6.34 -31.55 -9.29
N ILE A 100 -6.70 -32.40 -10.25
CA ILE A 100 -7.76 -32.08 -11.22
C ILE A 100 -9.13 -32.08 -10.52
N VAL A 101 -9.36 -32.95 -9.54
CA VAL A 101 -10.61 -32.95 -8.78
C VAL A 101 -10.68 -31.71 -7.89
N ILE A 102 -9.61 -31.32 -7.20
CA ILE A 102 -9.61 -30.13 -6.34
C ILE A 102 -9.74 -28.85 -7.18
N ILE A 103 -9.00 -28.70 -8.28
CA ILE A 103 -9.13 -27.54 -9.17
C ILE A 103 -10.50 -27.52 -9.84
N LYS A 104 -11.06 -28.67 -10.25
CA LYS A 104 -12.42 -28.74 -10.80
C LYS A 104 -13.49 -28.45 -9.74
N THR A 105 -13.32 -28.89 -8.48
CA THR A 105 -14.24 -28.56 -7.38
C THR A 105 -14.08 -27.12 -6.86
N MET A 106 -12.89 -26.52 -6.93
CA MET A 106 -12.70 -25.09 -6.57
C MET A 106 -13.08 -24.15 -7.73
N THR A 107 -13.00 -24.60 -8.98
CA THR A 107 -13.60 -23.88 -10.13
C THR A 107 -15.10 -24.15 -10.28
N GLU A 108 -15.64 -25.24 -9.71
CA GLU A 108 -17.09 -25.50 -9.60
C GLU A 108 -17.72 -24.83 -8.36
N PHE A 109 -16.96 -24.56 -7.28
CA PHE A 109 -17.41 -23.67 -6.19
C PHE A 109 -17.42 -22.19 -6.57
N SER A 110 -16.73 -21.85 -7.67
CA SER A 110 -16.76 -20.54 -8.32
C SER A 110 -17.70 -20.50 -9.54
N LYS A 111 -18.69 -21.41 -9.62
CA LYS A 111 -19.90 -21.13 -10.37
C LYS A 111 -20.94 -20.55 -9.42
N THR A 112 -20.95 -19.23 -9.37
CA THR A 112 -22.17 -18.44 -9.55
C THR A 112 -23.42 -19.04 -8.91
N SER A 113 -23.78 -18.58 -7.70
CA SER A 113 -25.10 -17.92 -7.68
C SER A 113 -24.96 -16.85 -8.75
N GLU A 114 -25.56 -17.03 -9.93
CA GLU A 114 -25.52 -15.99 -10.95
C GLU A 114 -26.00 -14.72 -10.27
N ILE A 115 -25.08 -13.78 -10.03
CA ILE A 115 -25.43 -12.45 -9.54
C ILE A 115 -26.44 -11.97 -10.58
N SER A 116 -27.68 -11.74 -10.14
CA SER A 116 -28.75 -11.46 -11.07
C SER A 116 -28.37 -10.26 -11.93
N GLU A 117 -28.81 -10.21 -13.19
CA GLU A 117 -28.55 -9.03 -14.03
C GLU A 117 -29.07 -7.75 -13.38
N GLU A 118 -30.12 -7.87 -12.55
CA GLU A 118 -30.64 -6.78 -11.72
C GLU A 118 -29.62 -6.35 -10.64
N ASP A 119 -29.02 -7.27 -9.90
CA ASP A 119 -27.99 -6.97 -8.90
C ASP A 119 -26.73 -6.38 -9.54
N LYS A 120 -26.34 -6.85 -10.72
CA LYS A 120 -25.22 -6.27 -11.50
C LYS A 120 -25.54 -4.84 -11.92
N ALA A 121 -26.73 -4.59 -12.46
CA ALA A 121 -27.16 -3.26 -12.87
C ALA A 121 -27.21 -2.29 -11.68
N LYS A 122 -27.75 -2.75 -10.55
CA LYS A 122 -27.81 -1.97 -9.31
C LYS A 122 -26.43 -1.70 -8.72
N ALA A 123 -25.51 -2.66 -8.77
CA ALA A 123 -24.12 -2.46 -8.35
C ALA A 123 -23.41 -1.40 -9.21
N GLU A 124 -23.64 -1.41 -10.52
CA GLU A 124 -23.11 -0.38 -11.44
C GLU A 124 -23.70 1.01 -11.16
N GLU A 125 -25.00 1.09 -10.84
CA GLU A 125 -25.65 2.34 -10.44
C GLU A 125 -25.06 2.89 -9.13
N LEU A 126 -24.89 2.02 -8.12
CA LEU A 126 -24.26 2.37 -6.84
C LEU A 126 -22.82 2.84 -7.04
N LYS A 127 -22.04 2.17 -7.89
CA LYS A 127 -20.69 2.63 -8.27
C LYS A 127 -20.76 4.01 -8.94
N ALA A 128 -21.69 4.24 -9.86
CA ALA A 128 -21.85 5.53 -10.51
C ALA A 128 -22.26 6.64 -9.51
N ALA A 129 -23.12 6.32 -8.55
CA ALA A 129 -23.47 7.22 -7.44
C ALA A 129 -22.26 7.51 -6.54
N GLY A 130 -21.46 6.49 -6.21
CA GLY A 130 -20.21 6.66 -5.48
C GLY A 130 -19.24 7.59 -6.21
N ASN A 131 -19.09 7.45 -7.52
CA ASN A 131 -18.26 8.34 -8.34
C ASN A 131 -18.75 9.81 -8.27
N ARG A 132 -20.08 10.04 -8.29
CA ARG A 132 -20.65 11.39 -8.12
C ARG A 132 -20.29 11.97 -6.74
N LYS A 133 -20.37 11.17 -5.68
CA LYS A 133 -19.99 11.59 -4.32
C LYS A 133 -18.50 11.88 -4.18
N VAL A 134 -17.63 11.15 -4.88
CA VAL A 134 -16.20 11.49 -4.98
C VAL A 134 -16.00 12.88 -5.62
N SER A 135 -16.72 13.17 -6.71
CA SER A 135 -16.65 14.49 -7.37
C SER A 135 -17.14 15.64 -6.47
N GLU A 136 -18.12 15.36 -5.60
CA GLU A 136 -18.60 16.28 -4.55
C GLU A 136 -17.63 16.37 -3.35
N ARG A 137 -16.51 15.61 -3.35
CA ARG A 137 -15.59 15.42 -2.22
C ARG A 137 -16.26 14.83 -0.96
N ASN A 138 -17.44 14.24 -1.10
CA ASN A 138 -18.12 13.50 -0.04
C ASN A 138 -17.64 12.04 -0.05
N TYR A 139 -16.43 11.83 0.46
CA TYR A 139 -15.81 10.51 0.50
C TYR A 139 -16.52 9.52 1.44
N PRO A 140 -17.08 9.89 2.62
CA PRO A 140 -17.81 8.95 3.47
C PRO A 140 -18.99 8.29 2.74
N GLU A 141 -19.80 9.10 2.05
CA GLU A 141 -20.94 8.58 1.30
C GLU A 141 -20.48 7.77 0.09
N ALA A 142 -19.40 8.17 -0.59
CA ALA A 142 -18.83 7.40 -1.68
C ALA A 142 -18.40 5.99 -1.22
N ILE A 143 -17.72 5.89 -0.08
CA ILE A 143 -17.29 4.61 0.50
C ILE A 143 -18.48 3.71 0.81
N LYS A 144 -19.54 4.28 1.39
CA LYS A 144 -20.79 3.55 1.67
C LYS A 144 -21.37 2.98 0.37
N LEU A 145 -21.53 3.80 -0.66
CA LEU A 145 -22.08 3.39 -1.95
C LEU A 145 -21.24 2.32 -2.64
N TYR A 146 -19.90 2.42 -2.63
CA TYR A 146 -19.05 1.35 -3.16
C TYR A 146 -19.15 0.07 -2.33
N THR A 147 -19.32 0.17 -1.01
CA THR A 147 -19.51 -1.00 -0.13
C THR A 147 -20.81 -1.73 -0.44
N GLU A 148 -21.89 -0.99 -0.69
CA GLU A 148 -23.15 -1.55 -1.15
C GLU A 148 -23.00 -2.20 -2.55
N ALA A 149 -22.27 -1.55 -3.48
CA ALA A 149 -21.98 -2.13 -4.79
C ALA A 149 -21.20 -3.44 -4.70
N ILE A 150 -20.20 -3.51 -3.80
CA ILE A 150 -19.40 -4.71 -3.53
C ILE A 150 -20.25 -5.82 -2.91
N ALA A 151 -21.20 -5.48 -2.04
CA ALA A 151 -22.10 -6.47 -1.43
C ALA A 151 -23.02 -7.13 -2.46
N LEU A 152 -23.42 -6.40 -3.50
CA LEU A 152 -24.21 -6.94 -4.63
C LEU A 152 -23.35 -7.69 -5.64
N ASN A 153 -22.18 -7.13 -5.98
CA ASN A 153 -21.26 -7.72 -6.94
C ASN A 153 -19.79 -7.50 -6.54
N GLY A 154 -19.28 -8.44 -5.74
CA GLY A 154 -17.91 -8.41 -5.23
C GLY A 154 -16.84 -8.92 -6.20
N SER A 155 -17.19 -9.29 -7.44
CA SER A 155 -16.21 -9.77 -8.43
C SER A 155 -15.65 -8.66 -9.32
N GLN A 156 -15.96 -7.39 -9.05
CA GLN A 156 -15.50 -6.25 -9.85
C GLN A 156 -14.34 -5.52 -9.20
N ALA A 157 -13.14 -5.66 -9.76
CA ALA A 157 -11.92 -5.00 -9.28
C ALA A 157 -12.07 -3.45 -9.21
N VAL A 158 -12.87 -2.88 -10.12
CA VAL A 158 -13.12 -1.44 -10.20
C VAL A 158 -13.76 -0.89 -8.92
N TYR A 159 -14.65 -1.65 -8.26
CA TYR A 159 -15.35 -1.14 -7.07
C TYR A 159 -14.40 -0.96 -5.91
N TYR A 160 -13.55 -1.97 -5.68
CA TYR A 160 -12.49 -1.92 -4.67
C TYR A 160 -11.47 -0.83 -4.99
N ALA A 161 -11.02 -0.68 -6.23
CA ALA A 161 -10.08 0.39 -6.59
C ALA A 161 -10.67 1.80 -6.42
N ASN A 162 -11.98 1.98 -6.70
CA ASN A 162 -12.65 3.26 -6.48
C ASN A 162 -12.83 3.55 -4.98
N ARG A 163 -13.15 2.53 -4.19
CA ARG A 163 -13.25 2.66 -2.73
C ARG A 163 -11.88 2.92 -2.09
N ALA A 164 -10.81 2.28 -2.57
CA ALA A 164 -9.43 2.58 -2.19
C ALA A 164 -9.05 4.04 -2.43
N ALA A 165 -9.48 4.60 -3.57
CA ALA A 165 -9.28 6.01 -3.88
C ALA A 165 -10.00 6.89 -2.84
N ALA A 166 -11.26 6.59 -2.52
CA ALA A 166 -12.03 7.36 -1.54
C ALA A 166 -11.43 7.25 -0.12
N PHE A 167 -10.98 6.07 0.31
CA PHE A 167 -10.26 5.89 1.58
C PHE A 167 -8.97 6.70 1.63
N SER A 168 -8.19 6.71 0.54
CA SER A 168 -6.98 7.54 0.45
C SER A 168 -7.28 9.03 0.63
N GLN A 169 -8.38 9.52 0.05
CA GLN A 169 -8.78 10.92 0.18
C GLN A 169 -9.28 11.28 1.58
N GLN A 170 -9.70 10.30 2.38
CA GLN A 170 -10.01 10.48 3.81
C GLN A 170 -8.79 10.38 4.72
N GLY A 171 -7.64 9.94 4.20
CA GLY A 171 -6.45 9.63 5.00
C GLY A 171 -6.44 8.21 5.59
N ASP A 172 -7.43 7.37 5.31
CA ASP A 172 -7.45 5.96 5.73
C ASP A 172 -6.65 5.10 4.74
N HIS A 173 -5.34 5.35 4.69
CA HIS A 173 -4.42 4.68 3.79
C HIS A 173 -4.29 3.15 4.02
N PRO A 174 -4.37 2.63 5.27
CA PRO A 174 -4.37 1.18 5.49
C PRO A 174 -5.53 0.47 4.77
N LYS A 175 -6.77 0.98 4.90
CA LYS A 175 -7.92 0.39 4.18
C LYS A 175 -7.80 0.55 2.67
N ALA A 176 -7.22 1.66 2.21
CA ALA A 176 -6.96 1.85 0.79
C ALA A 176 -6.00 0.79 0.22
N VAL A 177 -4.97 0.39 0.98
CA VAL A 177 -4.06 -0.70 0.58
C VAL A 177 -4.80 -2.03 0.51
N ASP A 178 -5.63 -2.34 1.50
CA ASP A 178 -6.40 -3.60 1.53
C ASP A 178 -7.36 -3.71 0.34
N ASP A 179 -8.08 -2.64 0.03
CA ASP A 179 -8.97 -2.60 -1.14
C ASP A 179 -8.19 -2.68 -2.46
N ALA A 180 -7.04 -2.01 -2.56
CA ALA A 180 -6.21 -2.10 -3.75
C ALA A 180 -5.65 -3.53 -3.96
N LYS A 181 -5.25 -4.21 -2.89
CA LYS A 181 -4.86 -5.63 -2.92
C LYS A 181 -6.02 -6.51 -3.36
N LYS A 182 -7.23 -6.25 -2.86
CA LYS A 182 -8.41 -7.02 -3.28
C LYS A 182 -8.75 -6.81 -4.75
N ALA A 183 -8.61 -5.58 -5.25
CA ALA A 183 -8.76 -5.29 -6.68
C ALA A 183 -7.74 -6.05 -7.53
N ILE A 184 -6.48 -6.13 -7.09
CA ILE A 184 -5.40 -6.90 -7.76
C ILE A 184 -5.69 -8.41 -7.71
N GLU A 185 -6.21 -8.92 -6.60
CA GLU A 185 -6.59 -10.35 -6.48
C GLU A 185 -7.69 -10.71 -7.49
N ILE A 186 -8.64 -9.81 -7.70
CA ILE A 186 -9.76 -9.99 -8.65
C ILE A 186 -9.29 -9.85 -10.10
N ASP A 187 -8.54 -8.79 -10.41
CA ASP A 187 -7.97 -8.55 -11.72
C ASP A 187 -6.49 -8.13 -11.60
N PRO A 188 -5.57 -9.10 -11.72
CA PRO A 188 -4.13 -8.83 -11.65
C PRO A 188 -3.60 -7.93 -12.77
N LYS A 189 -4.38 -7.72 -13.84
CA LYS A 189 -4.01 -6.85 -14.97
C LYS A 189 -4.59 -5.44 -14.84
N TYR A 190 -5.30 -5.14 -13.74
CA TYR A 190 -5.90 -3.84 -13.53
C TYR A 190 -4.87 -2.80 -13.02
N SER A 191 -4.14 -2.18 -13.95
CA SER A 191 -3.06 -1.20 -13.66
C SER A 191 -3.47 -0.10 -12.65
N LYS A 192 -4.73 0.37 -12.71
CA LYS A 192 -5.26 1.37 -11.77
C LYS A 192 -5.19 0.90 -10.31
N ALA A 193 -5.38 -0.38 -10.02
CA ALA A 193 -5.29 -0.90 -8.65
C ALA A 193 -3.87 -0.79 -8.08
N TYR A 194 -2.85 -1.07 -8.89
CA TYR A 194 -1.45 -0.86 -8.52
C TYR A 194 -1.13 0.62 -8.26
N SER A 195 -1.68 1.51 -9.10
CA SER A 195 -1.59 2.96 -8.86
C SER A 195 -2.25 3.39 -7.54
N ARG A 196 -3.42 2.83 -7.20
CA ARG A 196 -4.08 3.09 -5.90
C ARG A 196 -3.25 2.58 -4.72
N MET A 197 -2.71 1.36 -4.84
CA MET A 197 -1.85 0.76 -3.82
C MET A 197 -0.60 1.61 -3.59
N GLY A 198 0.10 1.98 -4.67
CA GLY A 198 1.30 2.82 -4.60
C GLY A 198 1.03 4.18 -3.95
N HIS A 199 -0.11 4.80 -4.25
CA HIS A 199 -0.50 6.07 -3.63
C HIS A 199 -0.74 5.92 -2.13
N ALA A 200 -1.50 4.91 -1.73
CA ALA A 200 -1.78 4.67 -0.31
C ALA A 200 -0.51 4.30 0.49
N LEU A 201 0.41 3.55 -0.10
CA LEU A 201 1.71 3.22 0.50
C LEU A 201 2.61 4.46 0.61
N PHE A 202 2.63 5.29 -0.43
CA PHE A 202 3.37 6.55 -0.43
C PHE A 202 2.92 7.48 0.70
N CYS A 203 1.60 7.62 0.90
CA CYS A 203 1.06 8.42 2.00
C CYS A 203 1.37 7.85 3.39
N GLN A 204 1.68 6.55 3.49
CA GLN A 204 2.16 5.90 4.71
C GLN A 204 3.69 6.02 4.90
N ASN A 205 4.38 6.76 4.02
CA ASN A 205 5.85 6.86 3.95
C ASN A 205 6.56 5.51 3.67
N LEU A 206 5.82 4.50 3.18
CA LEU A 206 6.36 3.23 2.71
C LEU A 206 6.85 3.40 1.27
N PHE A 207 7.91 4.19 1.09
CA PHE A 207 8.34 4.66 -0.23
C PHE A 207 8.83 3.53 -1.14
N GLN A 208 9.52 2.51 -0.59
CA GLN A 208 9.97 1.36 -1.38
C GLN A 208 8.77 0.54 -1.89
N ASP A 209 7.84 0.18 -1.01
CA ASP A 209 6.65 -0.59 -1.41
C ASP A 209 5.80 0.20 -2.42
N ALA A 210 5.75 1.53 -2.30
CA ALA A 210 5.08 2.40 -3.28
C ALA A 210 5.76 2.36 -4.66
N VAL A 211 7.10 2.38 -4.70
CA VAL A 211 7.89 2.24 -5.93
C VAL A 211 7.57 0.91 -6.60
N ASP A 212 7.64 -0.20 -5.85
CA ASP A 212 7.37 -1.54 -6.38
C ASP A 212 5.95 -1.64 -6.96
N ALA A 213 4.96 -1.07 -6.26
CA ALA A 213 3.57 -1.02 -6.73
C ALA A 213 3.44 -0.22 -8.04
N TYR A 214 4.05 0.96 -8.13
CA TYR A 214 3.99 1.77 -9.35
C TYR A 214 4.74 1.14 -10.53
N GLU A 215 5.87 0.47 -10.29
CA GLU A 215 6.58 -0.28 -11.33
C GLU A 215 5.71 -1.40 -11.89
N LYS A 216 5.03 -2.18 -11.03
CA LYS A 216 4.02 -3.15 -11.49
C LYS A 216 2.88 -2.51 -12.26
N GLY A 217 2.44 -1.32 -11.86
CA GLY A 217 1.46 -0.54 -12.62
C GLY A 217 1.93 -0.17 -14.03
N LEU A 218 3.20 0.20 -14.19
CA LEU A 218 3.82 0.53 -15.49
C LEU A 218 4.17 -0.70 -16.33
N GLU A 219 4.42 -1.86 -15.72
CA GLU A 219 4.53 -3.12 -16.48
C GLU A 219 3.22 -3.42 -17.24
N LEU A 220 2.08 -3.03 -16.68
CA LEU A 220 0.74 -3.25 -17.25
C LEU A 220 0.26 -2.09 -18.16
N ASP A 221 0.60 -0.86 -17.81
CA ASP A 221 0.26 0.35 -18.58
C ASP A 221 1.49 1.26 -18.69
N PRO A 222 2.43 0.96 -19.61
CA PRO A 222 3.72 1.64 -19.70
C PRO A 222 3.61 3.14 -20.00
N GLU A 223 2.52 3.58 -20.61
CA GLU A 223 2.34 4.97 -21.05
C GLU A 223 1.54 5.82 -20.07
N ASN A 224 1.19 5.30 -18.89
CA ASN A 224 0.40 6.02 -17.91
C ASN A 224 1.17 7.22 -17.29
N PRO A 225 0.81 8.48 -17.62
CA PRO A 225 1.57 9.64 -17.14
C PRO A 225 1.44 9.83 -15.63
N THR A 226 0.30 9.46 -15.04
CA THR A 226 0.07 9.56 -13.60
C THR A 226 1.00 8.62 -12.86
N ILE A 227 1.10 7.36 -13.29
CA ILE A 227 1.99 6.38 -12.63
C ILE A 227 3.45 6.77 -12.82
N LYS A 228 3.86 7.24 -14.01
CA LYS A 228 5.23 7.76 -14.25
C LYS A 228 5.59 8.89 -13.26
N SER A 229 4.71 9.87 -13.12
CA SER A 229 4.92 11.00 -12.21
C SER A 229 4.95 10.59 -10.74
N SER A 230 4.02 9.72 -10.32
CA SER A 230 3.96 9.20 -8.96
C SER A 230 5.16 8.33 -8.60
N LEU A 231 5.65 7.50 -9.53
CA LEU A 231 6.87 6.72 -9.38
C LEU A 231 8.10 7.63 -9.20
N ALA A 232 8.25 8.65 -10.05
CA ALA A 232 9.36 9.61 -9.93
C ALA A 232 9.35 10.30 -8.56
N THR A 233 8.17 10.70 -8.08
CA THR A 233 7.98 11.30 -6.76
C THR A 233 8.34 10.33 -5.63
N ALA A 234 7.89 9.07 -5.72
CA ALA A 234 8.19 8.03 -4.75
C ALA A 234 9.70 7.73 -4.67
N ARG A 235 10.37 7.59 -5.81
CA ARG A 235 11.83 7.39 -5.88
C ARG A 235 12.61 8.57 -5.29
N SER A 236 12.19 9.81 -5.57
CA SER A 236 12.81 11.00 -4.99
C SER A 236 12.70 11.00 -3.45
N LYS A 237 11.52 10.67 -2.92
CA LYS A 237 11.31 10.55 -1.47
C LYS A 237 12.12 9.42 -0.85
N LEU A 238 12.15 8.24 -1.47
CA LEU A 238 12.96 7.11 -1.03
C LEU A 238 14.44 7.48 -0.91
N ASN A 239 14.99 8.15 -1.93
CA ASN A 239 16.37 8.60 -1.92
C ASN A 239 16.62 9.64 -0.82
N SER A 240 15.71 10.61 -0.62
CA SER A 240 15.84 11.58 0.47
C SER A 240 15.79 10.95 1.86
N SER A 241 14.91 9.96 2.09
CA SER A 241 14.85 9.23 3.36
C SER A 241 16.07 8.35 3.63
N SER A 242 16.79 7.96 2.57
CA SER A 242 18.03 7.18 2.69
C SER A 242 19.21 8.05 3.14
N VAL A 243 19.21 9.33 2.76
CA VAL A 243 20.26 10.30 3.12
C VAL A 243 20.18 10.72 4.59
N ASP A 244 18.97 10.91 5.14
CA ASP A 244 18.78 11.18 6.59
C ASP A 244 19.25 10.01 7.47
N ARG A 245 19.19 8.78 6.95
CA ARG A 245 19.60 7.57 7.67
C ARG A 245 21.11 7.30 7.58
N ALA A 246 21.83 8.01 6.72
CA ALA A 246 23.27 7.90 6.50
C ALA A 246 24.09 8.91 7.33
N ILE A 247 23.47 9.59 8.30
CA ILE A 247 24.17 10.38 9.33
C ILE A 247 24.17 9.57 10.63
N PRO A 248 25.22 8.79 10.93
CA PRO A 248 25.41 8.28 12.28
C PRO A 248 25.61 9.48 13.20
N GLN A 249 24.68 9.66 14.15
CA GLN A 249 24.87 10.54 15.29
C GLN A 249 25.92 9.91 16.22
N GLU A 250 27.17 9.91 15.81
CA GLU A 250 28.31 9.65 16.68
C GLU A 250 29.04 10.96 16.98
N ASN A 251 28.95 11.32 18.25
CA ASN A 251 29.84 12.21 18.99
C ASN A 251 29.79 13.71 18.67
N ALA A 252 28.97 14.40 19.46
CA ALA A 252 29.20 15.79 19.81
C ALA A 252 30.59 15.93 20.46
N GLY A 253 31.57 16.40 19.70
CA GLY A 253 32.89 16.71 20.24
C GLY A 253 33.90 17.16 19.20
N GLY A 254 33.94 18.46 18.93
CA GLY A 254 35.16 19.13 18.44
C GLY A 254 35.24 19.46 16.95
N ALA A 255 35.21 20.77 16.67
CA ALA A 255 35.91 21.49 15.61
C ALA A 255 36.05 20.85 14.21
N GLY A 256 35.24 21.33 13.26
CA GLY A 256 35.74 21.70 11.92
C GLY A 256 36.33 20.59 11.03
N GLY A 257 35.57 19.53 10.77
CA GLY A 257 35.89 18.57 9.70
C GLY A 257 34.81 18.60 8.62
N MET A 258 35.18 18.90 7.37
CA MET A 258 34.28 18.78 6.21
C MET A 258 33.67 17.36 6.14
N PRO A 259 32.42 17.22 5.64
CA PRO A 259 31.86 15.91 5.35
C PRO A 259 32.79 15.12 4.42
N ASP A 260 32.98 13.83 4.70
CA ASP A 260 33.90 12.95 4.00
C ASP A 260 33.58 12.87 2.49
N ILE A 261 34.37 13.57 1.68
CA ILE A 261 34.26 13.61 0.22
C ILE A 261 34.42 12.21 -0.39
N SER A 262 35.08 11.27 0.31
CA SER A 262 35.23 9.87 -0.14
C SER A 262 33.90 9.10 -0.10
N ALA A 263 33.04 9.40 0.88
CA ALA A 263 31.71 8.81 0.96
C ALA A 263 30.75 9.39 -0.10
N MET A 264 30.94 10.66 -0.49
CA MET A 264 30.22 11.26 -1.62
C MET A 264 30.65 10.68 -2.97
N LEU A 265 31.95 10.50 -3.21
CA LEU A 265 32.50 9.97 -4.47
C LEU A 265 32.10 8.51 -4.74
N ASN A 266 31.90 7.72 -3.70
CA ASN A 266 31.44 6.33 -3.81
C ASN A 266 29.91 6.19 -3.85
N ASN A 267 29.15 7.29 -3.91
CA ASN A 267 27.69 7.24 -4.03
C ASN A 267 27.28 6.95 -5.49
N PRO A 268 26.66 5.78 -5.78
CA PRO A 268 26.25 5.43 -7.14
C PRO A 268 25.24 6.42 -7.74
N ALA A 269 24.40 7.04 -6.89
CA ALA A 269 23.41 8.02 -7.31
C ALA A 269 24.08 9.34 -7.76
N LEU A 270 25.17 9.75 -7.09
CA LEU A 270 25.95 10.92 -7.49
C LEU A 270 26.68 10.65 -8.81
N MET A 271 27.20 9.43 -8.99
CA MET A 271 27.86 9.03 -10.24
C MET A 271 26.86 8.98 -11.40
N SER A 272 25.63 8.51 -11.18
CA SER A 272 24.56 8.57 -12.21
C SER A 272 24.13 10.01 -12.53
N MET A 273 24.09 10.89 -11.52
CA MET A 273 23.76 12.30 -11.72
C MET A 273 24.88 13.03 -12.46
N ALA A 274 26.14 12.76 -12.13
CA ALA A 274 27.31 13.29 -12.83
C ALA A 274 27.38 12.79 -14.28
N GLN A 275 27.02 11.52 -14.52
CA GLN A 275 26.95 10.94 -15.86
C GLN A 275 25.81 11.55 -16.69
N GLN A 276 24.66 11.82 -16.06
CA GLN A 276 23.55 12.53 -16.68
C GLN A 276 23.88 14.01 -16.94
N MET A 277 24.69 14.64 -16.09
CA MET A 277 25.17 16.02 -16.25
C MET A 277 26.24 16.14 -17.35
N MET A 278 27.09 15.11 -17.51
CA MET A 278 28.00 15.01 -18.65
C MET A 278 27.24 14.74 -19.96
N GLN A 279 26.19 13.92 -19.93
CA GLN A 279 25.37 13.67 -21.11
C GLN A 279 24.45 14.84 -21.50
N SER A 280 24.09 15.71 -20.55
CA SER A 280 23.20 16.85 -20.81
C SER A 280 23.91 18.10 -21.35
N GLY A 281 25.23 18.07 -21.54
CA GLY A 281 26.01 19.24 -21.98
C GLY A 281 26.00 20.41 -20.99
N ALA A 282 25.44 20.21 -19.80
CA ALA A 282 25.37 21.24 -18.76
C ALA A 282 26.77 21.60 -18.21
N LEU A 283 27.72 20.67 -18.28
CA LEU A 283 29.12 20.89 -17.89
C LEU A 283 29.85 21.82 -18.88
N ASP A 284 29.55 21.75 -20.17
CA ASP A 284 30.09 22.66 -21.19
C ASP A 284 29.57 24.09 -21.02
N ASN A 285 28.31 24.26 -20.63
CA ASN A 285 27.74 25.57 -20.31
C ASN A 285 28.30 26.15 -19.00
N LEU A 286 28.71 25.29 -18.08
CA LEU A 286 29.35 25.69 -16.83
C LEU A 286 30.81 26.11 -17.08
N MET A 287 31.58 25.34 -17.86
CA MET A 287 32.96 25.66 -18.23
C MET A 287 33.09 26.89 -19.15
N ASN A 288 32.10 27.13 -20.02
CA ASN A 288 32.04 28.33 -20.84
C ASN A 288 31.48 29.55 -20.10
N ASN A 289 31.16 29.44 -18.80
CA ASN A 289 30.71 30.57 -18.00
C ASN A 289 31.91 31.46 -17.63
N PRO A 290 31.96 32.72 -18.09
CA PRO A 290 33.10 33.62 -17.87
C PRO A 290 33.36 33.92 -16.39
N ASN A 291 32.34 33.81 -15.53
CA ASN A 291 32.51 33.98 -14.09
C ASN A 291 33.23 32.78 -13.43
N MET A 292 33.03 31.57 -13.97
CA MET A 292 33.65 30.35 -13.46
C MET A 292 35.09 30.22 -13.96
N ALA A 293 35.38 30.66 -15.19
CA ALA A 293 36.73 30.81 -15.70
C ALA A 293 37.58 31.79 -14.86
N ARG A 294 37.00 32.91 -14.42
CA ARG A 294 37.67 33.85 -13.50
C ARG A 294 37.93 33.24 -12.12
N MET A 295 36.96 32.49 -11.59
CA MET A 295 37.11 31.82 -10.29
C MET A 295 38.15 30.69 -10.34
N ALA A 296 38.18 29.93 -11.42
CA ALA A 296 39.19 28.90 -11.66
C ALA A 296 40.60 29.51 -11.86
N GLN A 297 40.70 30.65 -12.54
CA GLN A 297 41.96 31.38 -12.70
C GLN A 297 42.45 31.99 -11.38
N GLN A 298 41.54 32.38 -10.50
CA GLN A 298 41.85 32.84 -9.14
C GLN A 298 42.25 31.71 -8.20
N MET A 299 41.75 30.48 -8.42
CA MET A 299 42.16 29.28 -7.68
C MET A 299 43.43 28.63 -8.22
N MET A 300 43.67 28.63 -9.54
CA MET A 300 44.86 28.05 -10.17
C MET A 300 46.04 29.04 -10.25
N GLY A 301 45.77 30.34 -10.16
CA GLY A 301 46.79 31.40 -10.25
C GLY A 301 47.48 31.75 -8.94
N GLY A 302 47.12 31.11 -7.81
CA GLY A 302 47.72 31.36 -6.51
C GLY A 302 47.81 30.07 -5.71
N GLY A 303 49.04 29.60 -5.47
CA GLY A 303 49.34 28.38 -4.73
C GLY A 303 48.53 28.24 -3.44
N GLY A 304 48.10 26.99 -3.20
CA GLY A 304 47.18 26.65 -2.12
C GLY A 304 47.61 27.08 -0.72
N GLY A 305 46.61 27.15 0.16
CA GLY A 305 46.78 27.24 1.60
C GLY A 305 46.17 28.50 2.21
N ALA A 306 45.06 28.31 2.94
CA ALA A 306 44.70 28.97 4.21
C ALA A 306 45.00 30.48 4.47
N GLY A 307 45.23 31.33 3.46
CA GLY A 307 45.62 32.73 3.64
C GLY A 307 44.59 33.77 3.18
N GLY A 308 43.61 33.40 2.36
CA GLY A 308 42.72 34.35 1.68
C GLY A 308 41.78 35.16 2.59
N LEU A 309 41.40 34.61 3.75
CA LEU A 309 40.47 35.27 4.67
C LEU A 309 41.17 36.36 5.53
N ALA A 310 42.46 36.19 5.82
CA ALA A 310 43.25 37.16 6.58
C ALA A 310 43.66 38.39 5.72
N GLU A 311 43.85 38.18 4.42
CA GLU A 311 44.17 39.25 3.46
C GLU A 311 42.91 40.07 3.10
N MET A 312 41.74 39.42 3.06
CA MET A 312 40.45 40.05 2.79
C MET A 312 40.06 41.08 3.86
N MET A 313 40.40 40.83 5.13
CA MET A 313 40.15 41.75 6.25
C MET A 313 41.13 42.93 6.33
N ARG A 314 42.23 42.92 5.58
CA ARG A 314 43.20 44.03 5.51
C ARG A 314 42.86 45.05 4.44
N ASN A 315 41.88 44.78 3.59
CA ASN A 315 41.53 45.67 2.49
C ASN A 315 40.61 46.81 2.98
N PRO A 316 41.07 48.08 3.01
CA PRO A 316 40.34 49.20 3.61
C PRO A 316 38.98 49.47 2.93
N GLU A 317 38.90 49.26 1.62
CA GLU A 317 37.67 49.49 0.83
C GLU A 317 36.56 48.50 1.19
N MET A 318 36.90 47.28 1.62
CA MET A 318 35.91 46.28 2.04
C MET A 318 35.39 46.54 3.46
N MET A 319 36.20 47.17 4.32
CA MET A 319 35.78 47.60 5.66
C MET A 319 34.74 48.74 5.61
N ASP A 320 34.88 49.69 4.69
CA ASP A 320 33.91 50.77 4.51
C ASP A 320 32.58 50.26 3.94
N MET A 321 32.64 49.29 3.01
CA MET A 321 31.45 48.60 2.49
C MET A 321 30.74 47.79 3.58
N ALA A 322 31.49 47.09 4.44
CA ALA A 322 30.93 46.35 5.58
C ALA A 322 30.31 47.27 6.64
N ARG A 323 30.89 48.47 6.88
CA ARG A 323 30.30 49.48 7.77
C ARG A 323 28.99 50.07 7.24
N GLN A 324 28.88 50.29 5.93
CA GLN A 324 27.63 50.70 5.30
C GLN A 324 26.53 49.63 5.42
N PHE A 325 26.90 48.35 5.34
CA PHE A 325 25.95 47.24 5.45
C PHE A 325 25.57 46.87 6.89
N MET A 326 26.45 47.09 7.87
CA MET A 326 26.21 46.72 9.28
C MET A 326 25.77 47.90 10.18
N GLY A 327 25.87 49.15 9.73
CA GLY A 327 25.63 50.35 10.54
C GLY A 327 24.34 51.14 10.26
N GLY A 328 23.50 50.73 9.31
CA GLY A 328 22.32 51.50 8.88
C GLY A 328 21.02 51.02 9.51
N ASN A 329 20.80 51.29 10.80
CA ASN A 329 19.48 51.12 11.41
C ASN A 329 18.63 52.39 11.19
N ASN A 330 17.39 52.19 10.73
CA ASN A 330 16.19 53.02 10.93
C ASN A 330 15.98 54.31 10.11
N ALA A 331 14.98 54.28 9.20
CA ALA A 331 13.95 55.33 9.05
C ALA A 331 12.89 54.89 8.01
N ASN A 332 11.76 54.34 8.49
CA ASN A 332 10.52 54.27 7.72
C ASN A 332 9.68 55.51 8.08
N PRO A 333 9.47 56.48 7.17
CA PRO A 333 8.46 57.51 7.35
C PRO A 333 7.18 57.00 6.70
N ASN A 334 6.23 56.51 7.51
CA ASN A 334 4.79 56.50 7.28
C ASN A 334 4.13 55.45 8.17
N ASN A 335 3.83 55.82 9.43
CA ASN A 335 2.65 55.33 10.12
C ASN A 335 2.32 56.28 11.30
N ASP A 336 1.83 57.48 10.98
CA ASP A 336 1.06 58.29 11.94
C ASP A 336 -0.41 57.92 11.78
N GLY A 337 -1.01 57.51 12.89
CA GLY A 337 -2.38 57.03 12.96
C GLY A 337 -3.43 58.14 13.00
N ASN A 338 -4.65 57.74 12.60
CA ASN A 338 -5.89 58.11 13.26
C ASN A 338 -6.95 57.04 12.97
#